data_AF-A0A2J8VBE9-F1
#
_entry.id   AF-A0A2J8VBE9-F1
#
_cell.length_a   1.000
_cell.length_b   1.000
_cell.length_c   1.000
_cell.angle_alpha   90.00
_cell.angle_beta   90.00
_cell.angle_gamma   90.00
#
_symmetry.space_group_name_H-M   'P 1'
#
loop_
_entity.id
_entity.type
_entity.pdbx_description
1 polymer ?
#
loop_
_entity_poly.entity_id
_entity_poly.type
_entity_poly.pdbx_seq_one_letter_code
_entity_poly.pdbx_strand_id
1 'polypeptide(L)'
;LAAKLLAKYKSLQWDKVLRLEEVQAKLGISLEEMLLVTEDALHPEPYNPEEICRCLGISLEELRTQILSPNTQDVLIFKLYQRAKHVYSEAARVLQFKKICEEAPENMVQLLGELMNQSHMSCRDMYECSCPELDQLVDICRCFGNTSQLMHLKII
;
A
#
# COMPACT_ATOMS: atom_id res chain seq x y z
N LEU A 1 -8.26 3.41 -7.37
CA LEU A 1 -7.91 4.79 -7.76
C LEU A 1 -6.41 4.98 -7.99
N ALA A 2 -5.55 4.77 -7.00
CA ALA A 2 -4.09 4.93 -7.16
C ALA A 2 -3.53 4.16 -8.36
N ALA A 3 -3.91 2.88 -8.54
CA ALA A 3 -3.52 2.08 -9.68
C ALA A 3 -3.88 2.70 -11.04
N LYS A 4 -5.08 3.31 -11.15
CA LYS A 4 -5.53 3.97 -12.38
C LYS A 4 -4.69 5.22 -12.68
N LEU A 5 -4.39 6.04 -11.66
CA LEU A 5 -3.52 7.21 -11.83
C LEU A 5 -2.09 6.81 -12.19
N LEU A 6 -1.53 5.79 -11.54
CA LEU A 6 -0.20 5.26 -11.86
C LEU A 6 -0.13 4.72 -13.29
N ALA A 7 -1.13 3.93 -13.69
CA ALA A 7 -1.25 3.45 -15.06
C ALA A 7 -1.31 4.60 -16.07
N LYS A 8 -2.10 5.63 -15.78
CA LYS A 8 -2.21 6.81 -16.65
C LYS A 8 -0.90 7.59 -16.75
N TYR A 9 -0.22 7.82 -15.62
CA TYR A 9 1.09 8.49 -15.58
C TYR A 9 2.12 7.76 -16.45
N LYS A 10 2.13 6.43 -16.42
CA LYS A 10 3.00 5.59 -17.27
C LYS A 10 2.42 5.28 -18.66
N SER A 11 1.38 6.00 -19.09
CA SER A 11 0.78 5.87 -20.42
C SER A 11 0.24 4.46 -20.75
N LEU A 12 -0.21 3.73 -19.73
CA LEU A 12 -0.91 2.46 -19.87
C LEU A 12 -2.43 2.68 -20.04
N GLN A 13 -3.14 1.65 -20.53
CA GLN A 13 -4.62 1.61 -20.57
C GLN A 13 -5.20 1.52 -19.15
N TRP A 14 -5.30 2.68 -18.49
CA TRP A 14 -5.74 2.80 -17.10
C TRP A 14 -7.21 2.44 -16.88
N ASP A 15 -8.04 2.50 -17.91
CA ASP A 15 -9.45 2.13 -17.89
C ASP A 15 -9.65 0.67 -17.48
N LYS A 16 -8.76 -0.22 -17.97
CA LYS A 16 -8.76 -1.66 -17.65
C LYS A 16 -8.03 -2.01 -16.36
N VAL A 17 -7.24 -1.08 -15.81
CA VAL A 17 -6.45 -1.33 -14.60
C VAL A 17 -7.34 -1.23 -13.36
N LEU A 18 -7.33 -2.27 -12.54
CA LEU A 18 -8.08 -2.33 -11.28
C LEU A 18 -7.17 -2.38 -10.06
N ARG A 19 -6.07 -3.14 -10.14
CA ARG A 19 -5.16 -3.41 -9.00
C ARG A 19 -3.80 -2.74 -9.17
N LEU A 20 -3.13 -2.49 -8.04
CA LEU A 20 -1.77 -1.92 -8.02
C LEU A 20 -0.73 -2.89 -8.62
N GLU A 21 -0.89 -4.19 -8.37
CA GLU A 21 -0.01 -5.22 -8.94
C GLU A 21 -0.09 -5.26 -10.48
N GLU A 22 -1.27 -5.03 -11.07
CA GLU A 22 -1.42 -5.00 -12.53
C GLU A 22 -0.56 -3.91 -13.19
N VAL A 23 -0.34 -2.78 -12.51
CA VAL A 23 0.53 -1.71 -13.00
C VAL A 23 1.98 -2.18 -13.02
N GLN A 24 2.43 -2.79 -11.93
CA GLN A 24 3.78 -3.34 -11.83
C GLN A 24 4.00 -4.43 -12.90
N ALA A 25 3.07 -5.38 -13.02
CA ALA A 25 3.15 -6.48 -13.99
C ALA A 25 3.19 -5.96 -15.44
N LYS A 26 2.40 -4.94 -15.78
CA LYS A 26 2.41 -4.33 -17.12
C LYS A 26 3.70 -3.57 -17.44
N LEU A 27 4.36 -2.99 -16.43
CA LEU A 27 5.63 -2.31 -16.59
C LEU A 27 6.83 -3.26 -16.57
N GLY A 28 6.68 -4.45 -15.97
CA GLY A 28 7.75 -5.44 -15.86
C GLY A 28 8.89 -4.99 -14.95
N ILE A 29 8.60 -4.16 -13.95
CA ILE A 29 9.59 -3.57 -13.03
C ILE A 29 9.51 -4.16 -11.62
N SER A 30 10.56 -3.97 -10.83
CA SER A 30 10.64 -4.42 -9.45
C SER A 30 9.70 -3.63 -8.52
N LEU A 31 9.48 -4.12 -7.30
CA LEU A 31 8.69 -3.40 -6.29
C LEU A 31 9.38 -2.12 -5.84
N GLU A 32 10.71 -2.12 -5.76
CA GLU A 32 11.54 -0.96 -5.43
C GLU A 32 11.43 0.12 -6.52
N GLU A 33 11.50 -0.27 -7.78
CA GLU A 33 11.27 0.65 -8.91
C GLU A 33 9.83 1.19 -8.89
N MET A 34 8.85 0.35 -8.55
CA MET A 34 7.45 0.78 -8.44
C MET A 34 7.22 1.79 -7.30
N LEU A 35 8.01 1.73 -6.22
CA LEU A 35 8.00 2.74 -5.15
C LEU A 35 8.53 4.10 -5.63
N LEU A 36 9.52 4.11 -6.53
CA LEU A 36 10.01 5.34 -7.17
C LEU A 36 8.97 5.92 -8.12
N VAL A 37 8.35 5.06 -8.96
CA VAL A 37 7.25 5.48 -9.82
C VAL A 37 6.09 6.08 -9.01
N THR A 38 5.81 5.51 -7.85
CA THR A 38 4.77 6.05 -6.94
C THR A 38 5.14 7.44 -6.43
N GLU A 39 6.41 7.70 -6.15
CA GLU A 39 6.92 9.02 -5.74
C GLU A 39 6.74 10.08 -6.83
N ASP A 40 7.04 9.72 -8.07
CA ASP A 40 6.99 10.66 -9.19
C ASP A 40 5.55 10.93 -9.67
N ALA A 41 4.67 9.93 -9.54
CA ALA A 41 3.33 9.96 -10.14
C ALA A 41 2.23 10.49 -9.22
N LEU A 42 2.37 10.30 -7.90
CA LEU A 42 1.35 10.65 -6.91
C LEU A 42 1.94 11.65 -5.92
N HIS A 43 1.29 12.80 -5.76
CA HIS A 43 1.70 13.74 -4.73
C HIS A 43 1.26 13.25 -3.33
N PRO A 44 1.97 13.64 -2.26
CA PRO A 44 1.67 13.17 -0.91
C PRO A 44 0.37 13.75 -0.35
N GLU A 45 -0.06 14.93 -0.78
CA GLU A 45 -1.32 15.50 -0.26
C GLU A 45 -2.54 14.67 -0.69
N PRO A 46 -3.63 14.64 0.10
CA PRO A 46 -4.82 13.91 -0.28
C PRO A 46 -5.47 14.47 -1.53
N TYR A 47 -5.88 13.58 -2.43
CA TYR A 47 -6.61 13.93 -3.63
C TYR A 47 -8.10 14.15 -3.33
N ASN A 48 -8.72 15.09 -4.03
CA ASN A 48 -10.17 15.28 -4.05
C ASN A 48 -10.82 14.65 -5.32
N PRO A 49 -12.15 14.40 -5.33
CA PRO A 49 -12.84 13.83 -6.48
C PRO A 49 -12.60 14.61 -7.79
N GLU A 50 -12.63 15.94 -7.75
CA GLU A 50 -12.51 16.81 -8.92
C GLU A 50 -11.12 16.71 -9.56
N GLU A 51 -10.09 16.65 -8.73
CA GLU A 51 -8.71 16.43 -9.14
C GLU A 51 -8.53 15.05 -9.78
N ILE A 52 -9.06 14.00 -9.15
CA ILE A 52 -9.03 12.64 -9.71
C ILE A 52 -9.70 12.60 -11.08
N CYS A 53 -10.88 13.23 -11.21
CA CYS A 53 -11.60 13.36 -12.47
C CYS A 53 -10.74 14.07 -13.54
N ARG A 54 -10.09 15.18 -13.18
CA ARG A 54 -9.19 15.91 -14.09
C ARG A 54 -7.99 15.06 -14.51
N CYS A 55 -7.36 14.38 -13.57
CA CYS A 55 -6.24 13.48 -13.85
C CYS A 55 -6.67 12.37 -14.80
N LEU A 56 -7.81 11.72 -14.56
CA LEU A 56 -8.30 10.60 -15.37
C LEU A 56 -9.00 11.04 -16.67
N GLY A 57 -9.43 12.29 -16.78
CA GLY A 57 -10.17 12.80 -17.93
C GLY A 57 -11.62 12.27 -17.97
N ILE A 58 -12.26 12.15 -16.81
CA ILE A 58 -13.62 11.65 -16.64
C ILE A 58 -14.48 12.67 -15.88
N SER A 59 -15.80 12.50 -15.94
CA SER A 59 -16.76 13.25 -15.14
C SER A 59 -16.86 12.73 -13.69
N LEU A 60 -17.40 13.55 -12.79
CA LEU A 60 -17.73 13.13 -11.42
C LEU A 60 -18.78 12.02 -11.38
N GLU A 61 -19.71 12.01 -12.34
CA GLU A 61 -20.72 10.96 -12.46
C GLU A 61 -20.07 9.61 -12.79
N GLU A 62 -19.15 9.57 -13.76
CA GLU A 62 -18.39 8.37 -14.08
C GLU A 62 -17.55 7.88 -12.90
N LEU A 63 -16.90 8.80 -12.17
CA LEU A 63 -16.14 8.45 -10.97
C LEU A 63 -17.04 7.77 -9.93
N ARG A 64 -18.22 8.33 -9.64
CA ARG A 64 -19.15 7.82 -8.63
C ARG A 64 -19.84 6.52 -9.02
N THR A 65 -20.19 6.37 -10.29
CA THR A 65 -21.03 5.25 -10.76
C THR A 65 -20.22 4.07 -11.28
N GLN A 66 -19.04 4.31 -11.86
CA GLN A 66 -18.24 3.26 -12.51
C GLN A 66 -16.99 2.85 -11.73
N ILE A 67 -16.49 3.71 -10.84
CA ILE A 67 -15.21 3.48 -10.15
C ILE A 67 -15.39 3.32 -8.62
N LEU A 68 -16.15 4.22 -7.99
CA LEU A 68 -16.39 4.16 -6.55
C LEU A 68 -17.47 3.12 -6.21
N SER A 69 -17.31 2.47 -5.06
CA SER A 69 -18.36 1.61 -4.50
C SER A 69 -19.47 2.46 -3.87
N PRO A 70 -20.70 1.93 -3.70
CA PRO A 70 -21.82 2.71 -3.15
C PRO A 70 -21.51 3.41 -1.80
N ASN A 71 -20.78 2.73 -0.92
CA ASN A 71 -20.38 3.26 0.39
C ASN A 71 -19.19 4.22 0.36
N THR A 72 -18.60 4.50 -0.81
CA THR A 72 -17.45 5.40 -0.96
C THR A 72 -17.73 6.59 -1.89
N GLN A 73 -18.96 6.75 -2.39
CA GLN A 73 -19.34 7.81 -3.33
C GLN A 73 -19.24 9.23 -2.76
N ASP A 74 -19.42 9.36 -1.44
CA ASP A 74 -19.37 10.63 -0.71
C ASP A 74 -18.00 10.91 -0.07
N VAL A 75 -17.00 10.05 -0.34
CA VAL A 75 -15.64 10.27 0.14
C VAL A 75 -15.02 11.45 -0.61
N LEU A 76 -14.55 12.44 0.14
CA LEU A 76 -13.95 13.66 -0.40
C LEU A 76 -12.41 13.65 -0.38
N ILE A 77 -11.80 12.70 0.32
CA ILE A 77 -10.37 12.67 0.62
C ILE A 77 -9.81 11.30 0.25
N PHE A 78 -8.86 11.27 -0.68
CA PHE A 78 -8.20 10.06 -1.16
C PHE A 78 -6.68 10.13 -0.99
N LYS A 79 -6.15 9.39 -0.01
CA LYS A 79 -4.71 9.31 0.31
C LYS A 79 -3.95 8.35 -0.62
N LEU A 80 -3.99 8.62 -1.94
CA LEU A 80 -3.54 7.68 -2.98
C LEU A 80 -2.06 7.32 -2.85
N TYR A 81 -1.20 8.31 -2.59
CA TYR A 81 0.23 8.12 -2.40
C TYR A 81 0.52 7.18 -1.23
N GLN A 82 -0.05 7.45 -0.06
CA GLN A 82 0.23 6.69 1.15
C GLN A 82 -0.23 5.23 0.99
N ARG A 83 -1.41 5.02 0.42
CA ARG A 83 -1.93 3.66 0.21
C ARG A 83 -1.11 2.89 -0.82
N ALA A 84 -0.65 3.52 -1.91
CA ALA A 84 0.21 2.87 -2.89
C ALA A 84 1.59 2.51 -2.31
N LYS A 85 2.23 3.45 -1.59
CA LYS A 85 3.50 3.22 -0.89
C LYS A 85 3.40 2.07 0.10
N HIS A 86 2.33 2.04 0.90
CA HIS A 86 2.08 0.94 1.82
C HIS A 86 2.03 -0.40 1.07
N VAL A 87 1.16 -0.53 0.06
CA VAL A 87 0.94 -1.80 -0.65
C VAL A 87 2.21 -2.32 -1.32
N TYR A 88 2.94 -1.50 -2.07
CA TYR A 88 4.16 -1.97 -2.74
C TYR A 88 5.26 -2.33 -1.73
N SER A 89 5.42 -1.55 -0.66
CA SER A 89 6.42 -1.86 0.37
C SER A 89 6.05 -3.11 1.19
N GLU A 90 4.76 -3.36 1.44
CA GLU A 90 4.30 -4.57 2.13
C GLU A 90 4.52 -5.81 1.27
N ALA A 91 4.20 -5.75 -0.03
CA ALA A 91 4.51 -6.83 -0.96
C ALA A 91 6.01 -7.18 -0.96
N ALA A 92 6.89 -6.17 -0.89
CA ALA A 92 8.33 -6.39 -0.84
C ALA A 92 8.74 -7.08 0.47
N ARG A 93 8.17 -6.63 1.61
CA ARG A 93 8.38 -7.27 2.92
C ARG A 93 7.95 -8.74 2.92
N VAL A 94 6.83 -9.09 2.28
CA VAL A 94 6.38 -10.50 2.19
C VAL A 94 7.40 -11.36 1.44
N LEU A 95 7.88 -10.90 0.29
CA LEU A 95 8.89 -11.62 -0.49
C LEU A 95 10.20 -11.75 0.28
N GLN A 96 10.62 -10.70 0.98
CA GLN A 96 11.82 -10.71 1.82
C GLN A 96 11.67 -11.66 3.01
N PHE A 97 10.51 -11.66 3.68
CA PHE A 97 10.20 -12.57 4.77
C PHE A 97 10.33 -14.03 4.31
N LYS A 98 9.70 -14.36 3.18
CA LYS A 98 9.80 -15.69 2.57
C LYS A 98 11.25 -16.08 2.28
N LYS A 99 12.01 -15.19 1.64
CA LYS A 99 13.43 -15.41 1.31
C LYS A 99 14.27 -15.70 2.56
N ILE A 100 14.10 -14.94 3.63
CA ILE A 100 14.81 -15.15 4.90
C ILE A 100 14.47 -16.52 5.50
N CYS A 101 13.20 -16.96 5.43
CA CYS A 101 12.81 -18.30 5.88
C CYS A 101 13.46 -19.40 5.04
N GLU A 102 13.60 -19.21 3.72
CA GLU A 102 14.22 -20.18 2.81
C GLU A 102 15.75 -20.27 3.01
N GLU A 103 16.42 -19.14 3.25
CA GLU A 103 17.87 -19.08 3.46
C GLU A 103 18.31 -19.50 4.86
N ALA A 104 17.41 -19.35 5.84
CA ALA A 104 17.60 -19.71 7.24
C ALA A 104 18.93 -19.24 7.89
N PRO A 105 19.23 -17.92 7.87
CA PRO A 105 20.44 -17.39 8.50
C PRO A 105 20.38 -17.49 10.03
N GLU A 106 21.54 -17.44 10.70
CA GLU A 106 21.62 -17.52 12.17
C GLU A 106 20.80 -16.43 12.89
N ASN A 107 20.68 -15.24 12.29
CA ASN A 107 19.90 -14.11 12.80
C ASN A 107 18.48 -14.05 12.21
N MET A 108 17.93 -15.14 11.67
CA MET A 108 16.61 -15.20 11.04
C MET A 108 15.52 -14.54 11.89
N VAL A 109 15.40 -14.93 13.17
CA VAL A 109 14.33 -14.43 14.06
C VAL A 109 14.39 -12.91 14.22
N GLN A 110 15.60 -12.34 14.31
CA GLN A 110 15.79 -10.90 14.38
C GLN A 110 15.31 -10.23 13.09
N LEU A 111 15.74 -10.71 11.93
CA LEU A 111 15.38 -10.13 10.63
C LEU A 111 13.86 -10.20 10.37
N LEU A 112 13.22 -11.32 10.70
CA LEU A 112 11.77 -11.46 10.58
C LEU A 112 11.04 -10.51 11.53
N GLY A 113 11.53 -10.36 12.77
CA GLY A 113 10.98 -9.41 13.74
C GLY A 113 11.07 -7.96 13.26
N GLU A 114 12.19 -7.57 12.63
CA GLU A 114 12.35 -6.25 12.01
C GLU A 114 11.34 -6.02 10.89
N LEU A 115 11.13 -7.00 10.00
CA LEU A 115 10.12 -6.91 8.93
C LEU A 115 8.70 -6.77 9.46
N MET A 116 8.35 -7.52 10.50
CA MET A 116 7.04 -7.41 11.16
C MET A 116 6.86 -6.01 11.76
N ASN A 117 7.87 -5.49 12.46
CA ASN A 117 7.81 -4.13 13.03
C ASN A 117 7.63 -3.05 11.95
N GLN A 118 8.32 -3.18 10.83
CA GLN A 118 8.17 -2.27 9.69
C GLN A 118 6.77 -2.36 9.07
N SER A 119 6.21 -3.57 8.95
CA SER A 119 4.82 -3.77 8.51
C SER A 119 3.83 -3.05 9.44
N HIS A 120 3.99 -3.20 10.77
CA HIS A 120 3.12 -2.50 11.73
C HIS A 120 3.15 -0.98 11.56
N MET A 121 4.36 -0.40 11.51
CA MET A 121 4.52 1.04 11.35
C MET A 121 3.91 1.51 10.03
N SER A 122 4.06 0.74 8.96
CA SER A 122 3.42 1.05 7.68
C SER A 122 1.88 0.99 7.76
N CYS A 123 1.32 -0.02 8.43
CA CYS A 123 -0.12 -0.13 8.67
C CYS A 123 -0.66 1.05 9.48
N ARG A 124 0.07 1.46 10.53
CA ARG A 124 -0.31 2.58 11.40
C ARG A 124 -0.20 3.93 10.68
N ASP A 125 0.96 4.21 10.10
CA ASP A 125 1.31 5.56 9.63
C ASP A 125 0.92 5.80 8.16
N MET A 126 1.05 4.77 7.30
CA MET A 126 0.81 4.89 5.86
C MET A 126 -0.55 4.34 5.43
N TYR A 127 -1.06 3.29 6.06
CA TYR A 127 -2.39 2.75 5.74
C TYR A 127 -3.48 3.21 6.69
N GLU A 128 -3.10 3.75 7.86
CA GLU A 128 -3.99 4.25 8.91
C GLU A 128 -5.08 3.23 9.30
N CYS A 129 -4.66 1.96 9.44
CA CYS A 129 -5.55 0.85 9.79
C CYS A 129 -5.23 0.23 11.16
N SER A 130 -4.39 0.88 11.96
CA SER A 130 -4.17 0.53 13.37
C SER A 130 -5.15 1.29 14.29
N CYS A 131 -5.09 0.99 15.58
CA CYS A 131 -5.80 1.72 16.62
C CYS A 131 -4.94 1.78 17.90
N PRO A 132 -5.21 2.71 18.84
CA PRO A 132 -4.39 2.90 20.03
C PRO A 132 -4.19 1.62 20.86
N GLU A 133 -5.23 0.80 20.97
CA GLU A 133 -5.19 -0.47 21.70
C GLU A 133 -4.25 -1.49 21.04
N LEU A 134 -4.24 -1.54 19.71
CA LEU A 134 -3.33 -2.39 18.94
C LEU A 134 -1.88 -1.91 19.05
N ASP A 135 -1.67 -0.59 18.93
CA ASP A 135 -0.34 0.01 19.05
C ASP A 135 0.26 -0.26 20.44
N GLN A 136 -0.55 -0.07 21.49
CA GLN A 136 -0.15 -0.37 22.87
C GLN A 136 0.20 -1.85 23.06
N LEU A 137 -0.60 -2.76 22.49
CA LEU A 137 -0.34 -4.19 22.57
C LEU A 137 0.97 -4.58 21.88
N VAL A 138 1.23 -4.00 20.70
CA VAL A 138 2.49 -4.23 19.97
C VAL A 138 3.69 -3.74 20.78
N ASP A 139 3.58 -2.57 21.42
CA ASP A 139 4.66 -2.03 22.26
C ASP A 139 4.90 -2.88 23.51
N ILE A 140 3.85 -3.40 24.14
CA ILE A 140 3.98 -4.35 25.25
C ILE A 140 4.71 -5.62 24.77
N CYS A 141 4.31 -6.22 23.64
CA CYS A 141 4.97 -7.41 23.11
C CYS A 141 6.47 -7.19 22.86
N ARG A 142 6.86 -6.02 22.34
CA ARG A 142 8.26 -5.63 22.11
C ARG A 142 9.05 -5.56 23.42
N CYS A 143 8.48 -4.97 24.47
CA CYS A 143 9.13 -4.83 25.77
C CYS A 143 9.41 -6.18 26.46
N PHE A 144 8.57 -7.19 26.22
CA PHE A 144 8.70 -8.52 26.84
C PHE A 144 9.43 -9.55 25.96
N GLY A 145 10.12 -9.12 24.90
CA GLY A 145 11.02 -9.97 24.11
C GLY A 145 10.34 -10.91 23.11
N ASN A 146 9.02 -10.84 22.95
CA ASN A 146 8.32 -11.56 21.90
C ASN A 146 8.28 -10.68 20.65
N THR A 147 8.97 -11.09 19.59
CA THR A 147 8.73 -10.60 18.22
C THR A 147 7.22 -10.63 17.99
N SER A 148 6.59 -9.45 17.88
CA SER A 148 5.16 -9.24 18.02
C SER A 148 4.32 -10.15 17.10
N GLN A 149 3.92 -11.33 17.59
CA GLN A 149 3.17 -12.37 16.86
C GLN A 149 1.74 -11.97 16.47
N LEU A 150 1.32 -10.74 16.77
CA LEU A 150 -0.02 -10.23 16.52
C LEU A 150 -0.05 -9.31 15.31
N MET A 151 0.48 -9.76 14.19
CA MET A 151 0.03 -9.26 12.90
C MET A 151 -0.31 -10.44 12.02
N HIS A 152 -1.61 -10.65 11.86
CA HIS A 152 -2.12 -11.19 10.63
C HIS A 152 -1.46 -10.38 9.51
N LEU A 153 -0.53 -10.99 8.77
CA LEU A 153 -0.23 -10.54 7.43
C LEU A 153 -1.59 -10.58 6.72
N LYS A 154 -2.29 -9.44 6.67
CA LYS A 154 -3.43 -9.24 5.78
C LYS A 154 -2.84 -9.15 4.39
N ILE A 155 -2.40 -10.29 3.87
CA ILE A 155 -2.19 -10.51 2.46
C ILE A 155 -3.59 -10.45 1.85
N ILE A 156 -3.83 -9.35 1.14
CA ILE A 156 -4.69 -9.14 -0.03
C ILE A 156 -5.91 -10.06 -0.16
#